data_AF-A0AAD4SGM5-F1
#
_entry.id   AF-A0AAD4SGM5-F1
#
_cell.length_a   1.000
_cell.length_b   1.000
_cell.length_c   1.000
_cell.angle_alpha   90.00
_cell.angle_beta   90.00
_cell.angle_gamma   90.00
#
_symmetry.space_group_name_H-M   'P 1'
#
loop_
_entity.id
_entity.type
_entity.pdbx_description
1 polymer ?
#
loop_
_entity_poly.entity_id
_entity_poly.type
_entity_poly.pdbx_seq_one_letter_code
_entity_poly.pdbx_strand_id
1 'polypeptide(L)'
;MDHSSEEESDISDSEINDYVEKPYQEIKAGKHRVCYPNDMFRCPFCKGKKKQDYRYKDLLQHASGVGKGSANRSAMQKVNHLALAKYLELDLADALSEPTKPAVQPETVCNPPEQDDLFVWPWTGIVVNLSTKQEDENASLFKDFSKYKPLKVHTIWNEGDSNGYAIIDFKKDWTGFKDAMAFEKAFEASRHGKRGWKECGTHHVSSVYGWCARADDYKSEGPIGDHLRTNGALKTISDIVEEARQEKDNIVADLTDQIDVKNEDLNNMEAKYNESSRSLTRMMEDKDRLQHAYIEEMRKLQRTAREHTRRVLWENDKLKDDLDSQRKQLELRSKELNKQEALTELERRKLDEEMSKNDVKNNSLHMASLEQQKADENVLRLIEDQK
;
A
#
# COMPACT_ATOMS: atom_id res chain seq x y z
N MET A 1 -25.87 28.71 -27.08
CA MET A 1 -27.20 28.84 -26.46
C MET A 1 -27.85 27.48 -26.56
N ASP A 2 -27.72 26.71 -25.49
CA ASP A 2 -28.70 25.75 -24.99
C ASP A 2 -28.19 25.37 -23.59
N HIS A 3 -28.66 26.15 -22.62
CA HIS A 3 -28.44 25.90 -21.20
C HIS A 3 -29.41 24.79 -20.79
N SER A 4 -28.91 23.59 -20.53
CA SER A 4 -29.64 22.63 -19.71
C SER A 4 -29.02 22.65 -18.31
N SER A 5 -29.69 23.41 -17.45
CA SER A 5 -29.55 23.42 -16.00
C SER A 5 -30.22 22.15 -15.49
N GLU A 6 -29.48 21.05 -15.41
CA GLU A 6 -29.88 19.89 -14.61
C GLU A 6 -29.14 19.96 -13.28
N GLU A 7 -29.93 19.90 -12.22
CA GLU A 7 -29.56 20.00 -10.82
C GLU A 7 -28.32 19.15 -10.49
N GLU A 8 -27.19 19.81 -10.22
CA GLU A 8 -26.03 19.15 -9.60
C GLU A 8 -26.39 18.85 -8.15
N SER A 9 -27.03 17.71 -7.93
CA SER A 9 -27.01 17.07 -6.62
C SER A 9 -25.55 16.73 -6.30
N ASP A 10 -25.09 17.14 -5.11
CA ASP A 10 -23.77 16.78 -4.57
C ASP A 10 -23.72 15.26 -4.33
N ILE A 11 -23.48 14.49 -5.40
CA ILE A 11 -23.31 13.05 -5.35
C ILE A 11 -21.98 12.78 -4.63
N SER A 12 -22.08 12.20 -3.43
CA SER A 12 -20.93 11.75 -2.65
C SER A 12 -20.23 10.58 -3.35
N ASP A 13 -18.90 10.46 -3.18
CA ASP A 13 -18.10 9.35 -3.72
C ASP A 13 -18.63 7.96 -3.25
N SER A 14 -19.38 7.90 -2.15
CA SER A 14 -20.03 6.70 -1.61
C SER A 14 -21.29 6.24 -2.37
N GLU A 15 -21.93 7.13 -3.14
CA GLU A 15 -23.20 6.86 -3.83
C GLU A 15 -23.02 6.69 -5.34
N ILE A 16 -21.79 6.86 -5.84
CA ILE A 16 -21.45 6.83 -7.27
C ILE A 16 -22.00 5.59 -7.99
N ASN A 17 -21.96 4.40 -7.37
CA ASN A 17 -22.44 3.17 -7.98
C ASN A 17 -23.96 3.15 -8.21
N ASP A 18 -24.73 3.83 -7.37
CA ASP A 18 -26.20 3.84 -7.45
C ASP A 18 -26.70 4.67 -8.64
N TYR A 19 -25.88 5.62 -9.10
CA TYR A 19 -26.18 6.49 -10.25
C TYR A 19 -25.67 5.95 -11.59
N VAL A 20 -24.96 4.80 -11.63
CA VAL A 20 -24.39 4.23 -12.87
C VAL A 20 -25.45 3.73 -13.85
N GLU A 21 -26.61 3.30 -13.35
CA GLU A 21 -27.61 2.59 -14.15
C GLU A 21 -28.24 3.48 -15.23
N LYS A 22 -28.57 4.72 -14.91
CA LYS A 22 -29.19 5.66 -15.85
C LYS A 22 -28.29 5.95 -17.08
N PRO A 23 -27.03 6.39 -16.93
CA PRO A 23 -26.14 6.59 -18.07
C PRO A 23 -25.79 5.29 -18.80
N TYR A 24 -25.77 4.14 -18.13
CA TYR A 24 -25.59 2.84 -18.78
C TYR A 24 -26.73 2.53 -19.76
N GLN A 25 -27.98 2.73 -19.33
CA GLN A 25 -29.15 2.56 -20.20
C GLN A 25 -29.16 3.56 -21.38
N GLU A 26 -28.68 4.79 -21.17
CA GLU A 26 -28.55 5.77 -22.25
C GLU A 26 -27.51 5.39 -23.32
N ILE A 27 -26.38 4.78 -22.90
CA ILE A 27 -25.38 4.26 -23.83
C ILE A 27 -25.96 3.08 -24.62
N LYS A 28 -26.65 2.16 -23.93
CA LYS A 28 -27.31 1.00 -24.53
C LYS A 28 -28.43 1.38 -25.52
N ALA A 29 -29.16 2.45 -25.23
CA ALA A 29 -30.18 3.01 -26.13
C ALA A 29 -29.57 3.73 -27.36
N GLY A 30 -28.24 3.79 -27.49
CA GLY A 30 -27.56 4.40 -28.63
C GLY A 30 -27.48 5.92 -28.60
N LYS A 31 -27.84 6.57 -27.47
CA LYS A 31 -27.76 8.04 -27.30
C LYS A 31 -26.32 8.54 -27.37
N HIS A 32 -25.37 7.69 -26.96
CA HIS A 32 -23.94 7.96 -27.01
C HIS A 32 -23.24 6.96 -27.94
N ARG A 33 -22.61 7.44 -29.02
CA ARG A 33 -21.89 6.58 -29.96
C ARG A 33 -20.52 6.19 -29.40
N VAL A 34 -20.34 4.90 -29.11
CA VAL A 34 -19.09 4.34 -28.57
C VAL A 34 -18.26 3.62 -29.63
N CYS A 35 -18.92 2.90 -30.56
CA CYS A 35 -18.28 2.12 -31.63
C CYS A 35 -18.34 2.84 -32.98
N TYR A 36 -17.25 2.78 -33.73
CA TYR A 36 -17.10 3.33 -35.08
C TYR A 36 -16.62 2.24 -36.06
N PRO A 37 -16.84 2.42 -37.38
CA PRO A 37 -16.32 1.48 -38.39
C PRO A 37 -14.79 1.29 -38.25
N ASN A 38 -14.30 0.06 -38.46
CA ASN A 38 -12.90 -0.39 -38.29
C ASN A 38 -12.44 -0.75 -36.86
N ASP A 39 -13.32 -1.25 -36.00
CA ASP A 39 -12.99 -1.65 -34.61
C ASP A 39 -12.36 -0.52 -33.78
N MET A 40 -12.73 0.72 -34.11
CA MET A 40 -12.28 1.92 -33.42
C MET A 40 -13.32 2.35 -32.40
N PHE A 41 -12.89 2.49 -31.15
CA PHE A 41 -13.77 2.88 -30.05
C PHE A 41 -13.40 4.26 -29.54
N ARG A 42 -14.41 5.05 -29.14
CA ARG A 42 -14.21 6.37 -28.55
C ARG A 42 -14.96 6.52 -27.24
N CYS A 43 -14.37 7.25 -26.30
CA CYS A 43 -15.05 7.64 -25.06
C CYS A 43 -15.95 8.86 -25.34
N PRO A 44 -17.30 8.73 -25.24
CA PRO A 44 -18.22 9.84 -25.52
C PRO A 44 -18.13 10.97 -24.48
N PHE A 45 -17.56 10.69 -23.30
CA PHE A 45 -17.46 11.60 -22.16
C PHE A 45 -16.12 12.36 -22.08
N CYS A 46 -15.15 12.04 -22.96
CA CYS A 46 -13.82 12.67 -22.98
C CYS A 46 -13.57 13.49 -24.26
N LYS A 47 -14.50 14.40 -24.61
CA LYS A 47 -14.37 15.27 -25.78
C LYS A 47 -13.18 16.23 -25.60
N GLY A 48 -12.18 16.16 -26.48
CA GLY A 48 -11.07 17.14 -26.55
C GLY A 48 -9.67 16.69 -26.10
N LYS A 49 -9.44 15.42 -25.76
CA LYS A 49 -8.09 14.91 -25.41
C LYS A 49 -7.33 14.34 -26.62
N LYS A 50 -5.98 14.38 -26.57
CA LYS A 50 -5.04 14.01 -27.68
C LYS A 50 -5.18 12.57 -28.20
N LYS A 51 -5.73 11.62 -27.44
CA LYS A 51 -6.11 10.28 -27.93
C LYS A 51 -7.63 10.13 -27.86
N GLN A 52 -8.27 10.08 -29.02
CA GLN A 52 -9.71 9.86 -29.13
C GLN A 52 -10.05 8.45 -29.61
N ASP A 53 -9.13 7.80 -30.32
CA ASP A 53 -9.30 6.46 -30.87
C ASP A 53 -8.62 5.43 -29.97
N TYR A 54 -9.40 4.47 -29.50
CA TYR A 54 -9.00 3.39 -28.62
C TYR A 54 -9.30 2.04 -29.28
N ARG A 55 -8.46 1.03 -29.02
CA ARG A 55 -8.87 -0.37 -29.18
C ARG A 55 -9.82 -0.74 -28.03
N TYR A 56 -10.61 -1.80 -28.19
CA TYR A 56 -11.56 -2.27 -27.16
C TYR A 56 -10.94 -2.35 -25.75
N LYS A 57 -9.82 -3.07 -25.61
CA LYS A 57 -9.11 -3.23 -24.32
C LYS A 57 -8.61 -1.89 -23.76
N ASP A 58 -8.14 -0.99 -24.62
CA ASP A 58 -7.63 0.32 -24.22
C ASP A 58 -8.76 1.24 -23.76
N LEU A 59 -9.93 1.17 -24.41
CA LEU A 59 -11.10 1.96 -24.01
C LEU A 59 -11.65 1.46 -22.68
N LEU A 60 -11.72 0.14 -22.49
CA LEU A 60 -12.17 -0.46 -21.24
C LEU A 60 -11.25 -0.04 -20.09
N GLN A 61 -9.93 -0.14 -20.28
CA GLN A 61 -8.96 0.32 -19.28
C GLN A 61 -9.08 1.83 -19.00
N HIS A 62 -9.32 2.64 -20.03
CA HIS A 62 -9.57 4.07 -19.87
C HIS A 62 -10.84 4.34 -19.05
N ALA A 63 -11.96 3.70 -19.39
CA ALA A 63 -13.25 3.89 -18.72
C ALA A 63 -13.17 3.46 -17.24
N SER A 64 -12.65 2.27 -16.97
CA SER A 64 -12.49 1.75 -15.61
C SER A 64 -11.48 2.55 -14.78
N GLY A 65 -10.36 2.96 -15.38
CA GLY A 65 -9.36 3.80 -14.72
C GLY A 65 -9.85 5.22 -14.45
N VAL A 66 -10.75 5.75 -15.29
CA VAL A 66 -11.37 7.06 -15.03
C VAL A 66 -12.44 6.99 -13.95
N GLY A 67 -13.26 5.95 -13.96
CA GLY A 67 -14.29 5.69 -12.96
C GLY A 67 -13.74 5.49 -11.54
N LYS A 68 -12.59 4.81 -11.41
CA LYS A 68 -11.91 4.53 -10.12
C LYS A 68 -10.82 5.55 -9.74
N GLY A 69 -10.63 6.58 -10.56
CA GLY A 69 -9.49 7.50 -10.45
C GLY A 69 -9.66 8.66 -9.46
N SER A 70 -8.63 9.52 -9.41
CA SER A 70 -8.43 10.65 -8.47
C SER A 70 -9.66 11.53 -8.16
N ALA A 71 -9.69 12.05 -6.93
CA ALA A 71 -10.68 13.00 -6.38
C ALA A 71 -10.86 14.32 -7.16
N ASN A 72 -9.94 14.64 -8.08
CA ASN A 72 -10.01 15.87 -8.90
C ASN A 72 -11.04 15.80 -10.06
N ARG A 73 -11.80 14.71 -10.20
CA ARG A 73 -12.83 14.55 -11.24
C ARG A 73 -14.22 14.59 -10.60
N SER A 74 -15.17 15.24 -11.27
CA SER A 74 -16.53 15.33 -10.75
C SER A 74 -17.17 13.94 -10.61
N ALA A 75 -18.03 13.77 -9.60
CA ALA A 75 -18.75 12.52 -9.37
C ALA A 75 -19.50 12.06 -10.63
N MET A 76 -20.16 12.99 -11.33
CA MET A 76 -20.86 12.71 -12.58
C MET A 76 -19.92 12.22 -13.71
N GLN A 77 -18.68 12.72 -13.79
CA GLN A 77 -17.69 12.17 -14.72
C GLN A 77 -17.30 10.74 -14.35
N LYS A 78 -17.11 10.43 -13.06
CA LYS A 78 -16.80 9.06 -12.61
C LYS A 78 -17.95 8.10 -12.94
N VAL A 79 -19.19 8.49 -12.62
CA VAL A 79 -20.42 7.72 -12.92
C VAL A 79 -20.52 7.39 -14.41
N ASN A 80 -20.36 8.39 -15.29
CA ASN A 80 -20.45 8.19 -16.73
C ASN A 80 -19.37 7.23 -17.28
N HIS A 81 -18.15 7.28 -16.74
CA HIS A 81 -17.08 6.37 -17.16
C HIS A 81 -17.24 4.95 -16.59
N LEU A 82 -17.80 4.80 -15.39
CA LEU A 82 -18.20 3.50 -14.86
C LEU A 82 -19.33 2.87 -15.68
N ALA A 83 -20.32 3.68 -16.10
CA ALA A 83 -21.39 3.23 -16.98
C ALA A 83 -20.86 2.76 -18.35
N LEU A 84 -19.87 3.47 -18.90
CA LEU A 84 -19.19 3.06 -20.13
C LEU A 84 -18.43 1.74 -19.96
N ALA A 85 -17.73 1.54 -18.84
CA ALA A 85 -17.03 0.30 -18.55
C ALA A 85 -18.01 -0.87 -18.44
N LYS A 86 -19.12 -0.69 -17.70
CA LYS A 86 -20.20 -1.68 -17.56
C LYS A 86 -20.80 -2.07 -18.91
N TYR A 87 -21.02 -1.11 -19.81
CA TYR A 87 -21.49 -1.37 -21.18
C TYR A 87 -20.49 -2.15 -22.03
N LEU A 88 -19.20 -1.82 -21.94
CA LEU A 88 -18.15 -2.54 -22.65
C LEU A 88 -18.07 -4.01 -22.18
N GLU A 89 -18.13 -4.23 -20.86
CA GLU A 89 -18.02 -5.56 -20.25
C GLU A 89 -19.24 -6.45 -20.47
N LEU A 90 -20.46 -5.89 -20.44
CA LEU A 90 -21.69 -6.69 -20.50
C LEU A 90 -22.26 -6.82 -21.91
N ASP A 91 -22.33 -5.74 -22.67
CA ASP A 91 -23.07 -5.72 -23.94
C ASP A 91 -22.15 -5.84 -25.17
N LEU A 92 -20.88 -5.42 -25.05
CA LEU A 92 -19.91 -5.49 -26.15
C LEU A 92 -18.95 -6.68 -26.06
N ALA A 93 -18.72 -7.24 -24.87
CA ALA A 93 -17.94 -8.47 -24.73
C ALA A 93 -18.65 -9.68 -25.36
N ASP A 94 -19.98 -9.76 -25.25
CA ASP A 94 -20.81 -10.80 -25.87
C ASP A 94 -21.03 -10.57 -27.37
N ALA A 95 -21.12 -9.33 -27.84
CA ALA A 95 -21.23 -9.04 -29.27
C ALA A 95 -19.97 -9.41 -30.08
N LEU A 96 -18.81 -9.51 -29.42
CA LEU A 96 -17.55 -9.98 -30.01
C LEU A 96 -17.38 -11.51 -29.93
N SER A 97 -18.26 -12.22 -29.21
CA SER A 97 -18.23 -13.68 -29.05
C SER A 97 -19.26 -14.41 -29.93
N GLU A 98 -20.17 -13.70 -30.61
CA GLU A 98 -21.01 -14.31 -31.65
C GLU A 98 -20.21 -14.54 -32.96
N PRO A 99 -20.06 -15.80 -33.42
CA PRO A 99 -19.39 -16.09 -34.67
C PRO A 99 -20.29 -15.67 -35.83
N THR A 100 -20.03 -14.49 -36.38
CA THR A 100 -20.63 -14.08 -37.66
C THR A 100 -20.14 -15.05 -38.73
N LYS A 101 -21.04 -15.90 -39.22
CA LYS A 101 -20.83 -16.84 -40.33
C LYS A 101 -20.14 -16.12 -41.50
N PRO A 102 -19.01 -16.63 -42.01
CA PRO A 102 -18.45 -16.11 -43.25
C PRO A 102 -19.39 -16.44 -44.41
N ALA A 103 -19.73 -15.39 -45.17
CA ALA A 103 -20.40 -15.53 -46.45
C ALA A 103 -19.55 -16.39 -47.40
N VAL A 104 -20.25 -17.33 -48.04
CA VAL A 104 -19.78 -18.26 -49.07
C VAL A 104 -18.92 -17.55 -50.12
N GLN A 105 -17.68 -18.02 -50.28
CA GLN A 105 -16.92 -17.87 -51.52
C GLN A 105 -16.90 -19.22 -52.24
N PRO A 106 -16.98 -19.25 -53.58
CA PRO A 106 -17.19 -20.48 -54.34
C PRO A 106 -15.98 -21.41 -54.27
N GLU A 107 -16.26 -22.66 -53.95
CA GLU A 107 -15.34 -23.80 -53.94
C GLU A 107 -14.63 -23.94 -55.30
N THR A 108 -13.33 -23.70 -55.31
CA THR A 108 -12.43 -24.28 -56.31
C THR A 108 -12.05 -25.69 -55.87
N VAL A 109 -12.73 -26.65 -56.49
CA VAL A 109 -12.28 -27.98 -56.93
C VAL A 109 -11.18 -28.66 -56.09
N CYS A 110 -11.59 -29.74 -55.45
CA CYS A 110 -10.81 -30.83 -54.85
C CYS A 110 -9.39 -31.01 -55.42
N ASN A 111 -8.37 -30.84 -54.56
CA ASN A 111 -7.11 -31.57 -54.68
C ASN A 111 -7.10 -32.75 -53.70
N PRO A 112 -6.35 -33.84 -53.99
CA PRO A 112 -6.26 -35.03 -53.13
C PRO A 112 -5.65 -34.68 -51.76
N PRO A 113 -5.76 -35.58 -50.74
CA PRO A 113 -5.35 -35.26 -49.38
C PRO A 113 -3.91 -34.76 -49.37
N GLU A 114 -3.72 -33.58 -48.80
CA GLU A 114 -2.43 -32.93 -48.60
C GLU A 114 -1.47 -33.98 -48.02
N GLN A 115 -0.50 -34.42 -48.83
CA GLN A 115 0.72 -34.89 -48.24
C GLN A 115 1.23 -33.69 -47.47
N ASP A 116 1.26 -33.75 -46.14
CA ASP A 116 1.80 -32.68 -45.33
C ASP A 116 3.15 -32.27 -45.93
N ASP A 117 3.20 -31.09 -46.54
CA ASP A 117 4.39 -30.60 -47.21
C ASP A 117 5.46 -30.47 -46.12
N LEU A 118 6.39 -31.43 -46.08
CA LEU A 118 7.49 -31.45 -45.13
C LEU A 118 8.57 -30.49 -45.63
N PHE A 119 8.83 -29.46 -44.83
CA PHE A 119 9.87 -28.48 -45.08
C PHE A 119 11.10 -28.82 -44.23
N VAL A 120 12.27 -28.45 -44.74
CA VAL A 120 13.46 -28.39 -43.88
C VAL A 120 13.35 -27.16 -42.99
N TRP A 121 13.49 -27.36 -41.68
CA TRP A 121 13.49 -26.33 -40.65
C TRP A 121 14.86 -26.27 -39.96
N PRO A 122 15.52 -25.10 -39.86
CA PRO A 122 15.09 -23.77 -40.37
C PRO A 122 14.94 -23.74 -41.90
N TRP A 123 14.17 -22.76 -42.42
CA TRP A 123 13.90 -22.70 -43.86
C TRP A 123 15.20 -22.57 -44.67
N THR A 124 15.36 -23.44 -45.66
CA THR A 124 16.59 -23.52 -46.47
C THR A 124 16.26 -23.51 -47.96
N GLY A 125 16.97 -22.69 -48.73
CA GLY A 125 16.96 -22.68 -50.19
C GLY A 125 18.12 -23.48 -50.75
N ILE A 126 17.91 -24.11 -51.90
CA ILE A 126 18.93 -24.85 -52.64
C ILE A 126 19.09 -24.17 -53.99
N VAL A 127 20.33 -23.96 -54.39
CA VAL A 127 20.74 -23.46 -55.70
C VAL A 127 21.69 -24.48 -56.31
N VAL A 128 21.47 -24.85 -57.56
CA VAL A 128 22.28 -25.84 -58.29
C VAL A 128 22.80 -25.26 -59.61
N ASN A 129 23.84 -25.89 -60.16
CA ASN A 129 24.46 -25.56 -61.45
C ASN A 129 25.22 -24.22 -61.45
N LEU A 130 26.01 -23.97 -60.39
CA LEU A 130 26.92 -22.82 -60.30
C LEU A 130 28.19 -23.09 -61.13
N SER A 131 28.56 -22.14 -61.99
CA SER A 131 29.49 -22.37 -63.11
C SER A 131 30.91 -21.81 -62.95
N THR A 132 31.29 -21.30 -61.78
CA THR A 132 32.64 -20.76 -61.53
C THR A 132 33.20 -21.20 -60.18
N LYS A 133 34.52 -21.40 -60.08
CA LYS A 133 35.26 -21.53 -58.82
C LYS A 133 36.11 -20.26 -58.64
N GLN A 134 35.59 -19.26 -57.93
CA GLN A 134 36.34 -18.09 -57.46
C GLN A 134 36.32 -17.99 -55.93
N GLU A 135 37.44 -17.53 -55.36
CA GLU A 135 37.70 -17.55 -53.91
C GLU A 135 36.79 -16.60 -53.09
N ASP A 136 36.04 -15.68 -53.73
CA ASP A 136 35.14 -14.68 -53.10
C ASP A 136 33.63 -14.92 -53.37
N GLU A 137 33.24 -16.10 -53.85
CA GLU A 137 31.89 -16.38 -54.37
C GLU A 137 30.77 -16.33 -53.34
N ASN A 138 31.03 -16.68 -52.07
CA ASN A 138 30.00 -16.60 -51.04
C ASN A 138 29.51 -15.16 -50.88
N ALA A 139 30.39 -14.16 -50.98
CA ALA A 139 30.03 -12.76 -50.89
C ALA A 139 29.31 -12.27 -52.16
N SER A 140 29.70 -12.76 -53.34
CA SER A 140 29.04 -12.44 -54.60
C SER A 140 27.62 -13.03 -54.67
N LEU A 141 27.45 -14.32 -54.36
CA LEU A 141 26.15 -14.98 -54.32
C LEU A 141 25.24 -14.40 -53.24
N PHE A 142 25.81 -14.06 -52.07
CA PHE A 142 25.04 -13.36 -51.03
C PHE A 142 24.53 -12.00 -51.53
N LYS A 143 25.33 -11.28 -52.34
CA LYS A 143 24.91 -10.03 -52.97
C LYS A 143 23.82 -10.26 -54.03
N ASP A 144 23.96 -11.28 -54.86
CA ASP A 144 23.00 -11.62 -55.91
C ASP A 144 21.63 -12.06 -55.35
N PHE A 145 21.66 -12.75 -54.21
CA PHE A 145 20.46 -13.19 -53.48
C PHE A 145 20.00 -12.23 -52.40
N SER A 146 20.63 -11.06 -52.24
CA SER A 146 20.31 -10.07 -51.20
C SER A 146 18.84 -9.64 -51.18
N LYS A 147 18.18 -9.62 -52.34
CA LYS A 147 16.72 -9.36 -52.49
C LYS A 147 15.84 -10.34 -51.70
N TYR A 148 16.33 -11.55 -51.43
CA TYR A 148 15.64 -12.58 -50.66
C TYR A 148 16.12 -12.63 -49.20
N LYS A 149 16.94 -11.68 -48.77
CA LYS A 149 17.41 -11.54 -47.37
C LYS A 149 17.94 -12.86 -46.77
N PRO A 150 18.88 -13.54 -47.45
CA PRO A 150 19.49 -14.74 -46.91
C PRO A 150 20.21 -14.42 -45.60
N LEU A 151 20.16 -15.36 -44.66
CA LEU A 151 20.87 -15.27 -43.39
C LEU A 151 22.31 -15.76 -43.55
N LYS A 152 22.48 -16.82 -44.34
CA LYS A 152 23.78 -17.41 -44.65
C LYS A 152 23.74 -18.11 -46.00
N VAL A 153 24.87 -18.16 -46.71
CA VAL A 153 25.02 -18.90 -47.96
C VAL A 153 26.23 -19.83 -47.83
N HIS A 154 26.01 -21.10 -48.16
CA HIS A 154 26.95 -22.20 -48.04
C HIS A 154 27.21 -22.79 -49.42
N THR A 155 28.40 -22.63 -49.98
CA THR A 155 28.78 -23.25 -51.25
C THR A 155 29.40 -24.64 -51.01
N ILE A 156 29.01 -25.58 -51.87
CA ILE A 156 29.48 -26.97 -51.85
C ILE A 156 29.96 -27.31 -53.25
N TRP A 157 31.21 -27.80 -53.33
CA TRP A 157 31.87 -28.21 -54.56
C TRP A 157 32.28 -29.67 -54.48
N ASN A 158 31.97 -30.46 -55.50
CA ASN A 158 32.44 -31.84 -55.58
C ASN A 158 33.86 -31.89 -56.16
N GLU A 159 34.70 -32.79 -55.66
CA GLU A 159 36.08 -33.00 -56.15
C GLU A 159 36.04 -33.73 -57.51
N GLY A 160 35.68 -33.02 -58.58
CA GLY A 160 35.67 -33.56 -59.94
C GLY A 160 34.65 -32.92 -60.89
N ASP A 161 33.59 -32.31 -60.36
CA ASP A 161 32.55 -31.66 -61.16
C ASP A 161 32.85 -30.18 -61.39
N SER A 162 32.59 -29.68 -62.60
CA SER A 162 32.67 -28.25 -62.93
C SER A 162 31.51 -27.43 -62.35
N ASN A 163 30.51 -28.09 -61.75
CA ASN A 163 29.27 -27.47 -61.30
C ASN A 163 29.14 -27.55 -59.77
N GLY A 164 28.88 -26.42 -59.12
CA GLY A 164 28.71 -26.29 -57.68
C GLY A 164 27.25 -26.16 -57.26
N TYR A 165 27.02 -26.32 -55.96
CA TYR A 165 25.73 -26.10 -55.30
C TYR A 165 25.87 -25.02 -54.24
N ALA A 166 24.81 -24.24 -53.99
CA ALA A 166 24.74 -23.36 -52.84
C ALA A 166 23.48 -23.65 -52.01
N ILE A 167 23.65 -23.66 -50.70
CA ILE A 167 22.61 -23.81 -49.70
C ILE A 167 22.43 -22.45 -49.02
N ILE A 168 21.19 -21.98 -48.97
CA ILE A 168 20.84 -20.65 -48.47
C ILE A 168 19.99 -20.81 -47.22
N ASP A 169 20.52 -20.39 -46.08
CA ASP A 169 19.77 -20.41 -44.83
C ASP A 169 18.94 -19.13 -44.70
N PHE A 170 17.67 -19.27 -44.36
CA PHE A 170 16.78 -18.15 -44.04
C PHE A 170 16.51 -18.06 -42.53
N LYS A 171 15.81 -17.00 -42.11
CA LYS A 171 15.46 -16.80 -40.69
C LYS A 171 14.59 -17.93 -40.15
N LYS A 172 14.83 -18.31 -38.89
CA LYS A 172 14.04 -19.29 -38.14
C LYS A 172 12.71 -18.68 -37.63
N ASP A 173 11.95 -18.05 -38.52
CA ASP A 173 10.64 -17.44 -38.23
C ASP A 173 9.75 -17.40 -39.49
N TRP A 174 8.53 -16.90 -39.37
CA TRP A 174 7.60 -16.76 -40.51
C TRP A 174 8.07 -15.72 -41.55
N THR A 175 8.98 -14.82 -41.21
CA THR A 175 9.58 -13.91 -42.19
C THR A 175 10.58 -14.65 -43.07
N GLY A 176 11.37 -15.56 -42.50
CA GLY A 176 12.22 -16.47 -43.26
C GLY A 176 11.43 -17.40 -44.17
N PHE A 177 10.24 -17.85 -43.76
CA PHE A 177 9.35 -18.64 -44.62
C PHE A 177 8.96 -17.83 -45.86
N LYS A 178 8.48 -16.60 -45.64
CA LYS A 178 8.08 -15.69 -46.70
C LYS A 178 9.22 -15.42 -47.67
N ASP A 179 10.41 -15.19 -47.14
CA ASP A 179 11.62 -14.91 -47.92
C ASP A 179 12.05 -16.15 -48.75
N ALA A 180 12.03 -17.35 -48.16
CA ALA A 180 12.31 -18.61 -48.83
C ALA A 180 11.30 -18.94 -49.94
N MET A 181 10.00 -18.71 -49.69
CA MET A 181 8.96 -18.90 -50.69
C MET A 181 9.03 -17.87 -51.83
N ALA A 182 9.45 -16.64 -51.53
CA ALA A 182 9.68 -15.61 -52.56
C ALA A 182 10.89 -15.97 -53.44
N PHE A 183 11.94 -16.55 -52.85
CA PHE A 183 13.08 -17.10 -53.56
C PHE A 183 12.65 -18.21 -54.54
N GLU A 184 11.92 -19.22 -54.06
CA GLU A 184 11.43 -20.33 -54.89
C GLU A 184 10.55 -19.84 -56.05
N LYS A 185 9.55 -19.00 -55.75
CA LYS A 185 8.65 -18.44 -56.77
C LYS A 185 9.36 -17.66 -57.86
N ALA A 186 10.46 -16.97 -57.53
CA ALA A 186 11.21 -16.21 -58.53
C ALA A 186 11.98 -17.11 -59.51
N PHE A 187 12.54 -18.22 -59.02
CA PHE A 187 13.17 -19.22 -59.87
C PHE A 187 12.13 -19.98 -60.70
N GLU A 188 10.98 -20.33 -60.11
CA GLU A 188 9.86 -20.94 -60.83
C GLU A 188 9.31 -20.05 -61.95
N ALA A 189 9.12 -18.75 -61.69
CA ALA A 189 8.65 -17.79 -62.69
C ALA A 189 9.59 -17.71 -63.91
N SER A 190 10.89 -17.96 -63.71
CA SER A 190 11.89 -17.99 -64.77
C SER A 190 12.08 -19.39 -65.39
N ARG A 191 11.24 -20.36 -65.05
CA ARG A 191 11.37 -21.80 -65.39
C ARG A 191 12.70 -22.44 -64.93
N HIS A 192 13.36 -21.83 -63.96
CA HIS A 192 14.57 -22.32 -63.31
C HIS A 192 14.30 -22.93 -61.93
N GLY A 193 13.06 -23.35 -61.68
CA GLY A 193 12.69 -24.08 -60.46
C GLY A 193 13.06 -25.57 -60.53
N LYS A 194 12.83 -26.29 -59.43
CA LYS A 194 13.13 -27.73 -59.30
C LYS A 194 12.59 -28.61 -60.42
N ARG A 195 11.38 -28.30 -60.89
CA ARG A 195 10.72 -29.03 -61.99
C ARG A 195 11.51 -28.88 -63.29
N GLY A 196 11.91 -27.65 -63.62
CA GLY A 196 12.75 -27.37 -64.78
C GLY A 196 14.10 -28.08 -64.68
N TRP A 197 14.68 -28.18 -63.48
CA TRP A 197 15.90 -28.96 -63.26
C TRP A 197 15.71 -30.46 -63.54
N LYS A 198 14.65 -31.08 -63.00
CA LYS A 198 14.35 -32.50 -63.23
C LYS A 198 14.05 -32.82 -64.71
N GLU A 199 13.42 -31.90 -65.43
CA GLU A 199 13.10 -32.02 -66.86
C GLU A 199 14.33 -31.84 -67.77
N CYS A 200 15.35 -31.09 -67.33
CA CYS A 200 16.54 -30.81 -68.15
C CYS A 200 17.50 -32.00 -68.32
N GLY A 201 17.42 -33.02 -67.45
CA GLY A 201 18.00 -34.36 -67.60
C GLY A 201 19.49 -34.46 -67.97
N THR A 202 19.83 -34.15 -69.22
CA THR A 202 21.15 -34.38 -69.85
C THR A 202 21.58 -33.28 -70.85
N HIS A 203 20.88 -32.15 -70.94
CA HIS A 203 21.31 -31.04 -71.80
C HIS A 203 22.32 -30.13 -71.07
N HIS A 204 23.31 -29.59 -71.79
CA HIS A 204 24.22 -28.56 -71.24
C HIS A 204 23.42 -27.29 -70.94
N VAL A 205 22.92 -27.18 -69.72
CA VAL A 205 22.20 -25.99 -69.29
C VAL A 205 23.17 -25.01 -68.68
N SER A 206 23.24 -23.80 -69.24
CA SER A 206 24.09 -22.71 -68.72
C SER A 206 23.43 -21.93 -67.57
N SER A 207 22.16 -22.22 -67.24
CA SER A 207 21.37 -21.47 -66.26
C SER A 207 21.44 -22.07 -64.86
N VAL A 208 21.38 -21.20 -63.85
CA VAL A 208 21.31 -21.56 -62.43
C VAL A 208 19.86 -21.89 -62.05
N TYR A 209 19.66 -22.93 -61.25
CA TYR A 209 18.34 -23.37 -60.78
C TYR A 209 18.23 -23.26 -59.26
N GLY A 210 17.03 -22.99 -58.74
CA GLY A 210 16.83 -22.88 -57.30
C GLY A 210 15.41 -23.17 -56.82
N TRP A 211 15.29 -23.70 -55.60
CA TRP A 211 14.02 -24.02 -54.94
C TRP A 211 14.18 -24.07 -53.40
N CYS A 212 13.06 -24.10 -52.68
CA CYS A 212 13.07 -24.27 -51.23
C CYS A 212 13.15 -25.76 -50.87
N ALA A 213 14.00 -26.13 -49.91
CA ALA A 213 14.27 -27.51 -49.56
C ALA A 213 13.02 -28.23 -49.01
N ARG A 214 12.77 -29.45 -49.51
CA ARG A 214 11.64 -30.32 -49.11
C ARG A 214 12.12 -31.71 -48.70
N ALA A 215 11.18 -32.57 -48.33
CA ALA A 215 11.47 -33.96 -47.94
C ALA A 215 12.32 -34.76 -48.92
N ASP A 216 12.16 -34.55 -50.24
CA ASP A 216 12.97 -35.26 -51.24
C ASP A 216 14.42 -34.78 -51.26
N ASP A 217 14.68 -33.49 -51.02
CA ASP A 217 16.04 -32.95 -50.88
C ASP A 217 16.71 -33.45 -49.58
N TYR A 218 15.97 -33.45 -48.48
CA TYR A 218 16.48 -33.89 -47.18
C TYR A 218 16.83 -35.39 -47.17
N LYS A 219 16.06 -36.22 -47.89
CA LYS A 219 16.28 -37.66 -48.02
C LYS A 219 17.24 -38.03 -49.15
N SER A 220 17.68 -37.06 -49.96
CA SER A 220 18.61 -37.32 -51.06
C SER A 220 19.99 -37.79 -50.55
N GLU A 221 20.62 -38.66 -51.32
CA GLU A 221 22.01 -39.04 -51.13
C GLU A 221 22.91 -38.00 -51.82
N GLY A 222 23.99 -37.61 -51.15
CA GLY A 222 24.92 -36.58 -51.61
C GLY A 222 25.03 -35.39 -50.66
N PRO A 223 25.92 -34.44 -50.98
CA PRO A 223 26.35 -33.43 -50.03
C PRO A 223 25.25 -32.42 -49.67
N ILE A 224 24.24 -32.24 -50.53
CA ILE A 224 23.06 -31.43 -50.22
C ILE A 224 22.23 -32.09 -49.12
N GLY A 225 21.87 -33.37 -49.28
CA GLY A 225 21.10 -34.11 -48.27
C GLY A 225 21.85 -34.24 -46.94
N ASP A 226 23.16 -34.50 -46.97
CA ASP A 226 24.01 -34.58 -45.77
C ASP A 226 24.03 -33.26 -44.99
N HIS A 227 24.16 -32.13 -45.70
CA HIS A 227 24.13 -30.82 -45.07
C HIS A 227 22.76 -30.53 -44.44
N LEU A 228 21.66 -30.82 -45.15
CA LEU A 228 20.31 -30.59 -44.64
C LEU A 228 20.00 -31.45 -43.41
N ARG A 229 20.47 -32.70 -43.35
CA ARG A 229 20.33 -33.58 -42.18
C ARG A 229 21.16 -33.13 -40.99
N THR A 230 22.36 -32.60 -41.24
CA THR A 230 23.26 -32.13 -40.18
C THR A 230 22.76 -30.81 -39.56
N ASN A 231 22.18 -29.93 -40.38
CA ASN A 231 21.88 -28.55 -39.99
C ASN A 231 20.37 -28.26 -39.81
N GLY A 232 19.48 -29.20 -40.14
CA GLY A 232 18.04 -29.02 -40.08
C GLY A 232 17.25 -30.30 -39.80
N ALA A 233 15.95 -30.12 -39.60
CA ALA A 233 14.99 -31.21 -39.39
C ALA A 233 13.81 -31.06 -40.34
N LEU A 234 13.21 -32.18 -40.77
CA LEU A 234 11.95 -32.13 -41.51
C LEU A 234 10.79 -31.86 -40.54
N LYS A 235 10.04 -30.79 -40.82
CA LYS A 235 8.85 -30.42 -40.05
C LYS A 235 7.71 -30.02 -40.98
N THR A 236 6.49 -30.29 -40.56
CA THR A 236 5.32 -29.70 -41.18
C THR A 236 5.13 -28.26 -40.68
N ILE A 237 4.36 -27.46 -41.43
CA ILE A 237 3.93 -26.13 -40.95
C ILE A 237 3.19 -26.27 -39.62
N SER A 238 2.37 -27.32 -39.47
CA SER A 238 1.60 -27.59 -38.25
C SER A 238 2.52 -27.82 -37.04
N ASP A 239 3.57 -28.65 -37.20
CA ASP A 239 4.53 -28.93 -36.12
C ASP A 239 5.25 -27.66 -35.65
N ILE A 240 5.67 -26.81 -36.59
CA ILE A 240 6.37 -25.56 -36.28
C ILE A 240 5.44 -24.59 -35.51
N VAL A 241 4.16 -24.51 -35.91
CA VAL A 241 3.17 -23.69 -35.21
C VAL A 241 2.93 -24.21 -33.80
N GLU A 242 2.75 -25.51 -33.65
CA GLU A 242 2.42 -26.13 -32.36
C GLU A 242 3.60 -26.08 -31.38
N GLU A 243 4.84 -26.31 -31.84
CA GLU A 243 6.02 -26.12 -30.99
C GLU A 243 6.17 -24.67 -30.51
N ALA A 244 5.98 -23.70 -31.41
CA ALA A 244 6.04 -22.28 -31.06
C ALA A 244 4.90 -21.85 -30.12
N ARG A 245 3.76 -22.54 -30.19
CA ARG A 245 2.63 -22.35 -29.27
C ARG A 245 2.98 -22.92 -27.89
N GLN A 246 3.47 -24.15 -27.83
CA GLN A 246 3.87 -24.80 -26.58
C GLN A 246 4.98 -24.02 -25.86
N GLU A 247 5.97 -23.52 -26.58
CA GLU A 247 7.02 -22.66 -26.00
C GLU A 247 6.42 -21.40 -25.35
N LYS A 248 5.46 -20.75 -26.02
CA LYS A 248 4.76 -19.59 -25.45
C LYS A 248 3.90 -19.97 -24.26
N ASP A 249 3.15 -21.06 -24.35
CA ASP A 249 2.26 -21.53 -23.28
C ASP A 249 3.08 -21.89 -22.03
N ASN A 250 4.27 -22.48 -22.19
CA ASN A 250 5.21 -22.75 -21.09
C ASN A 250 5.71 -21.45 -20.43
N ILE A 251 6.06 -20.43 -21.23
CA ILE A 251 6.46 -19.12 -20.69
C ILE A 251 5.30 -18.45 -19.96
N VAL A 252 4.08 -18.53 -20.51
CA VAL A 252 2.89 -17.99 -19.87
C VAL A 252 2.62 -18.70 -18.55
N ALA A 253 2.73 -20.02 -18.49
CA ALA A 253 2.56 -20.79 -17.27
C ALA A 253 3.59 -20.40 -16.19
N ASP A 254 4.88 -20.32 -16.54
CA ASP A 254 5.93 -19.88 -15.61
C ASP A 254 5.68 -18.45 -15.08
N LEU A 255 5.25 -17.53 -15.96
CA LEU A 255 4.90 -16.17 -15.54
C LEU A 255 3.66 -16.14 -14.65
N THR A 256 2.66 -16.99 -14.91
CA THR A 256 1.48 -17.14 -14.05
C THR A 256 1.86 -17.65 -12.66
N ASP A 257 2.70 -18.69 -12.58
CA ASP A 257 3.19 -19.22 -11.30
C ASP A 257 3.96 -18.15 -10.51
N GLN A 258 4.80 -17.36 -11.17
CA GLN A 258 5.50 -16.23 -10.53
C GLN A 258 4.54 -15.16 -10.02
N ILE A 259 3.47 -14.84 -10.77
CA ILE A 259 2.44 -13.88 -10.33
C ILE A 259 1.72 -14.41 -9.09
N ASP A 260 1.38 -15.70 -9.07
CA ASP A 260 0.67 -16.31 -7.95
C ASP A 260 1.50 -16.29 -6.66
N VAL A 261 2.79 -16.66 -6.75
CA VAL A 261 3.73 -16.55 -5.62
C VAL A 261 3.83 -15.10 -5.13
N LYS A 262 3.93 -14.12 -6.02
CA LYS A 262 3.98 -12.69 -5.65
C LYS A 262 2.69 -12.20 -5.01
N ASN A 263 1.54 -12.68 -5.46
CA ASN A 263 0.25 -12.35 -4.85
C ASN A 263 0.13 -12.94 -3.44
N GLU A 264 0.60 -14.18 -3.23
CA GLU A 264 0.62 -14.80 -1.91
C GLU A 264 1.54 -14.03 -0.93
N ASP A 265 2.73 -13.64 -1.39
CA ASP A 265 3.65 -12.79 -0.63
C ASP A 265 3.00 -11.44 -0.23
N LEU A 266 2.31 -10.79 -1.19
CA LEU A 266 1.61 -9.52 -0.93
C LEU A 266 0.50 -9.69 0.10
N ASN A 267 -0.32 -10.74 -0.02
CA ASN A 267 -1.40 -11.03 0.94
C ASN A 267 -0.85 -11.28 2.34
N ASN A 268 0.27 -12.01 2.46
CA ASN A 268 0.93 -12.27 3.74
C ASN A 268 1.46 -10.98 4.38
N MET A 269 2.07 -10.10 3.58
CA MET A 269 2.55 -8.80 4.05
C MET A 269 1.40 -7.90 4.50
N GLU A 270 0.29 -7.87 3.76
CA GLU A 270 -0.91 -7.15 4.15
C GLU A 270 -1.50 -7.69 5.47
N ALA A 271 -1.57 -9.02 5.63
CA ALA A 271 -2.05 -9.64 6.87
C ALA A 271 -1.19 -9.22 8.08
N LYS A 272 0.15 -9.30 7.97
CA LYS A 272 1.09 -8.88 9.01
C LYS A 272 0.99 -7.38 9.33
N TYR A 273 0.83 -6.55 8.30
CA TYR A 273 0.63 -5.12 8.48
C TYR A 273 -0.66 -4.84 9.25
N ASN A 274 -1.77 -5.47 8.85
CA ASN A 274 -3.06 -5.32 9.51
C ASN A 274 -3.04 -5.82 10.96
N GLU A 275 -2.34 -6.93 11.24
CA GLU A 275 -2.14 -7.41 12.61
C GLU A 275 -1.34 -6.41 13.46
N SER A 276 -0.22 -5.91 12.92
CA SER A 276 0.63 -4.93 13.60
C SER A 276 -0.12 -3.62 13.87
N SER A 277 -0.89 -3.15 12.88
CA SER A 277 -1.72 -1.96 13.00
C SER A 277 -2.77 -2.10 14.11
N ARG A 278 -3.50 -3.22 14.15
CA ARG A 278 -4.46 -3.50 15.23
C ARG A 278 -3.80 -3.58 16.61
N SER A 279 -2.62 -4.20 16.69
CA SER A 279 -1.85 -4.27 17.93
C SER A 279 -1.44 -2.88 18.43
N LEU A 280 -0.97 -2.02 17.53
CA LEU A 280 -0.62 -0.64 17.85
C LEU A 280 -1.82 0.17 18.32
N THR A 281 -2.98 0.05 17.66
CA THR A 281 -4.21 0.73 18.09
C THR A 281 -4.60 0.33 19.52
N ARG A 282 -4.59 -0.97 19.84
CA ARG A 282 -4.88 -1.45 21.21
C ARG A 282 -3.90 -0.88 22.24
N MET A 283 -2.60 -0.85 21.91
CA MET A 283 -1.59 -0.29 22.80
C MET A 283 -1.80 1.22 23.03
N MET A 284 -2.22 1.96 22.02
CA MET A 284 -2.56 3.38 22.15
C MET A 284 -3.78 3.58 23.06
N GLU A 285 -4.83 2.78 22.88
CA GLU A 285 -6.01 2.80 23.75
C GLU A 285 -5.67 2.48 25.21
N ASP A 286 -4.85 1.46 25.45
CA ASP A 286 -4.39 1.09 26.81
C ASP A 286 -3.54 2.19 27.44
N LYS A 287 -2.64 2.82 26.65
CA LYS A 287 -1.87 3.98 27.11
C LYS A 287 -2.79 5.11 27.53
N ASP A 288 -3.76 5.48 26.70
CA ASP A 288 -4.68 6.57 26.98
C ASP A 288 -5.54 6.29 28.21
N ARG A 289 -6.02 5.04 28.34
CA ARG A 289 -6.73 4.55 29.52
C ARG A 289 -5.90 4.66 30.80
N LEU A 290 -4.65 4.20 30.77
CA LEU A 290 -3.74 4.30 31.91
C LEU A 290 -3.43 5.75 32.28
N GLN A 291 -3.21 6.60 31.27
CA GLN A 291 -2.97 8.02 31.49
C GLN A 291 -4.17 8.72 32.11
N HIS A 292 -5.39 8.39 31.67
CA HIS A 292 -6.62 8.92 32.28
C HIS A 292 -6.78 8.47 33.74
N ALA A 293 -6.57 7.18 34.03
CA ALA A 293 -6.63 6.65 35.39
C ALA A 293 -5.61 7.33 36.31
N TYR A 294 -4.37 7.52 35.83
CA TYR A 294 -3.32 8.23 36.59
C TYR A 294 -3.72 9.68 36.92
N ILE A 295 -4.26 10.42 35.94
CA ILE A 295 -4.72 11.79 36.15
C ILE A 295 -5.86 11.83 37.17
N GLU A 296 -6.78 10.89 37.12
CA GLU A 296 -7.91 10.82 38.04
C GLU A 296 -7.46 10.53 39.48
N GLU A 297 -6.54 9.57 39.67
CA GLU A 297 -5.97 9.26 40.99
C GLU A 297 -5.18 10.44 41.56
N MET A 298 -4.39 11.13 40.73
CA MET A 298 -3.70 12.35 41.14
C MET A 298 -4.68 13.44 41.60
N ARG A 299 -5.81 13.61 40.89
CA ARG A 299 -6.88 14.53 41.30
C ARG A 299 -7.57 14.10 42.59
N LYS A 300 -7.79 12.80 42.81
CA LYS A 300 -8.34 12.28 44.07
C LYS A 300 -7.39 12.56 45.23
N LEU A 301 -6.11 12.24 45.08
CA LEU A 301 -5.08 12.48 46.09
C LEU A 301 -4.98 13.97 46.46
N GLN A 302 -5.01 14.86 45.46
CA GLN A 302 -4.97 16.29 45.72
C GLN A 302 -6.22 16.78 46.47
N ARG A 303 -7.40 16.25 46.15
CA ARG A 303 -8.65 16.57 46.85
C ARG A 303 -8.60 16.10 48.30
N THR A 304 -8.21 14.85 48.55
CA THR A 304 -8.12 14.31 49.91
C THR A 304 -7.10 15.05 50.76
N ALA A 305 -5.94 15.41 50.19
CA ALA A 305 -4.94 16.23 50.87
C ALA A 305 -5.50 17.62 51.26
N ARG A 306 -6.15 18.32 50.31
CA ARG A 306 -6.77 19.64 50.58
C ARG A 306 -7.87 19.56 51.65
N GLU A 307 -8.70 18.53 51.60
CA GLU A 307 -9.75 18.31 52.59
C GLU A 307 -9.18 18.01 53.98
N HIS A 308 -8.10 17.23 54.05
CA HIS A 308 -7.39 16.98 55.30
C HIS A 308 -6.81 18.28 55.88
N THR A 309 -6.08 19.06 55.08
CA THR A 309 -5.55 20.36 55.51
C THR A 309 -6.67 21.29 56.00
N ARG A 310 -7.79 21.37 55.28
CA ARG A 310 -8.93 22.20 55.68
C ARG A 310 -9.50 21.77 57.04
N ARG A 311 -9.62 20.46 57.29
CA ARG A 311 -10.08 19.93 58.59
C ARG A 311 -9.13 20.31 59.72
N VAL A 312 -7.83 20.11 59.53
CA VAL A 312 -6.80 20.46 60.53
C VAL A 312 -6.82 21.95 60.84
N LEU A 313 -6.97 22.83 59.84
CA LEU A 313 -7.09 24.26 60.06
C LEU A 313 -8.34 24.61 60.88
N TRP A 314 -9.48 24.03 60.53
CA TRP A 314 -10.73 24.23 61.27
C TRP A 314 -10.64 23.76 62.73
N GLU A 315 -10.01 22.61 62.98
CA GLU A 315 -9.77 22.10 64.33
C GLU A 315 -8.83 23.02 65.13
N ASN A 316 -7.78 23.54 64.50
CA ASN A 316 -6.86 24.50 65.14
C ASN A 316 -7.56 25.81 65.51
N ASP A 317 -8.39 26.35 64.62
CA ASP A 317 -9.16 27.57 64.91
C ASP A 317 -10.09 27.36 66.11
N LYS A 318 -10.78 26.22 66.16
CA LYS A 318 -11.64 25.85 67.29
C LYS A 318 -10.87 25.74 68.61
N LEU A 319 -9.72 25.06 68.59
CA LEU A 319 -8.86 24.92 69.77
C LEU A 319 -8.32 26.27 70.24
N LYS A 320 -8.02 27.18 69.31
CA LYS A 320 -7.58 28.53 69.62
C LYS A 320 -8.67 29.32 70.33
N ASP A 321 -9.91 29.25 69.85
CA ASP A 321 -11.06 29.89 70.50
C ASP A 321 -11.28 29.35 71.93
N ASP A 322 -11.17 28.03 72.10
CA ASP A 322 -11.28 27.37 73.41
C ASP A 322 -10.15 27.82 74.36
N LEU A 323 -8.90 27.90 73.87
CA LEU A 323 -7.76 28.39 74.64
C LEU A 323 -7.92 29.86 75.04
N ASP A 324 -8.39 30.72 74.15
CA ASP A 324 -8.64 32.13 74.46
C ASP A 324 -9.76 32.30 75.50
N SER A 325 -10.78 31.45 75.45
CA SER A 325 -11.84 31.40 76.47
C SER A 325 -11.28 31.00 77.83
N GLN A 326 -10.49 29.91 77.90
CA GLN A 326 -9.84 29.46 79.13
C GLN A 326 -8.88 30.53 79.69
N ARG A 327 -8.10 31.18 78.82
CA ARG A 327 -7.18 32.26 79.21
C ARG A 327 -7.92 33.42 79.86
N LYS A 328 -9.05 33.86 79.30
CA LYS A 328 -9.89 34.91 79.90
C LYS A 328 -10.44 34.51 81.27
N GLN A 329 -10.88 33.26 81.42
CA GLN A 329 -11.35 32.73 82.71
C GLN A 329 -10.24 32.73 83.76
N LEU A 330 -9.04 32.28 83.40
CA LEU A 330 -7.87 32.31 84.29
C LEU A 330 -7.49 33.74 84.67
N GLU A 331 -7.53 34.69 83.74
CA GLU A 331 -7.25 36.09 84.01
C GLU A 331 -8.26 36.71 84.99
N LEU A 332 -9.55 36.39 84.83
CA LEU A 332 -10.58 36.81 85.78
C LEU A 332 -10.35 36.21 87.18
N ARG A 333 -10.06 34.91 87.25
CA ARG A 333 -9.77 34.23 88.53
C ARG A 333 -8.53 34.79 89.20
N SER A 334 -7.47 35.09 88.45
CA SER A 334 -6.26 35.73 88.96
C SER A 334 -6.54 37.12 89.53
N LYS A 335 -7.34 37.94 88.83
CA LYS A 335 -7.75 39.26 89.35
C LYS A 335 -8.51 39.14 90.66
N GLU A 336 -9.40 38.15 90.78
CA GLU A 336 -10.15 37.93 92.02
C GLU A 336 -9.26 37.45 93.16
N LEU A 337 -8.35 36.50 92.91
CA LEU A 337 -7.36 36.06 93.89
C LEU A 337 -6.48 37.20 94.37
N ASN A 338 -6.00 38.06 93.47
CA ASN A 338 -5.20 39.23 93.85
C ASN A 338 -5.97 40.20 94.76
N LYS A 339 -7.28 40.38 94.55
CA LYS A 339 -8.12 41.20 95.44
C LYS A 339 -8.24 40.55 96.82
N GLN A 340 -8.50 39.24 96.87
CA GLN A 340 -8.60 38.51 98.13
C GLN A 340 -7.28 38.56 98.90
N GLU A 341 -6.15 38.33 98.22
CA GLU A 341 -4.82 38.43 98.81
C GLU A 341 -4.54 39.84 99.36
N ALA A 342 -4.89 40.90 98.63
CA ALA A 342 -4.75 42.26 99.12
C ALA A 342 -5.61 42.56 100.37
N LEU A 343 -6.83 42.00 100.43
CA LEU A 343 -7.69 42.11 101.61
C LEU A 343 -7.12 41.34 102.80
N THR A 344 -6.70 40.09 102.60
CA THR A 344 -6.06 39.27 103.65
C THR A 344 -4.78 39.92 104.15
N GLU A 345 -3.97 40.51 103.27
CA GLU A 345 -2.75 41.24 103.66
C GLU A 345 -3.07 42.48 104.50
N LEU A 346 -4.15 43.21 104.15
CA LEU A 346 -4.61 44.36 104.94
C LEU A 346 -5.10 43.92 106.32
N GLU A 347 -5.88 42.84 106.40
CA GLU A 347 -6.36 42.28 107.67
C GLU A 347 -5.21 41.79 108.54
N ARG A 348 -4.22 41.10 107.95
CA ARG A 348 -3.01 40.67 108.64
C ARG A 348 -2.26 41.86 109.25
N ARG A 349 -2.05 42.94 108.49
CA ARG A 349 -1.42 44.17 109.01
C ARG A 349 -2.19 44.78 110.16
N LYS A 350 -3.52 44.84 110.08
CA LYS A 350 -4.36 45.33 111.19
C LYS A 350 -4.21 44.48 112.44
N LEU A 351 -4.19 43.15 112.29
CA LEU A 351 -3.99 42.23 113.41
C LEU A 351 -2.60 42.41 114.02
N ASP A 352 -1.55 42.56 113.21
CA ASP A 352 -0.19 42.82 113.67
C ASP A 352 -0.09 44.16 114.44
N GLU A 353 -0.75 45.21 113.93
CA GLU A 353 -0.84 46.51 114.61
C GLU A 353 -1.58 46.42 115.96
N GLU A 354 -2.70 45.70 116.01
CA GLU A 354 -3.45 45.49 117.26
C GLU A 354 -2.68 44.62 118.25
N MET A 355 -1.97 43.58 117.78
CA MET A 355 -1.08 42.76 118.62
C MET A 355 0.03 43.62 119.24
N SER A 356 0.70 44.44 118.44
CA SER A 356 1.74 45.37 118.91
C SER A 356 1.20 46.37 119.94
N LYS A 357 0.01 46.95 119.71
CA LYS A 357 -0.65 47.82 120.70
C LYS A 357 -0.98 47.08 121.99
N ASN A 358 -1.45 45.84 121.89
CA ASN A 358 -1.77 45.01 123.05
C ASN A 358 -0.50 44.66 123.84
N ASP A 359 0.60 44.31 123.16
CA ASP A 359 1.91 44.06 123.78
C ASP A 359 2.41 45.31 124.53
N VAL A 360 2.29 46.51 123.95
CA VAL A 360 2.63 47.77 124.63
C VAL A 360 1.75 48.01 125.85
N LYS A 361 0.42 47.80 125.73
CA LYS A 361 -0.50 47.93 126.88
C LYS A 361 -0.19 46.92 127.98
N ASN A 362 0.10 45.67 127.62
CA ASN A 362 0.42 44.61 128.56
C ASN A 362 1.75 44.89 129.28
N ASN A 363 2.77 45.35 128.54
CA ASN A 363 4.02 45.84 129.13
C ASN A 363 3.79 47.02 130.08
N SER A 364 2.97 48.00 129.69
CA SER A 364 2.61 49.14 130.55
C SER A 364 1.86 48.69 131.82
N LEU A 365 0.89 47.79 131.70
CA LEU A 365 0.18 47.19 132.83
C LEU A 365 1.12 46.40 133.75
N HIS A 366 2.08 45.66 133.19
CA HIS A 366 3.09 44.97 133.97
C HIS A 366 3.96 45.95 134.76
N MET A 367 4.41 47.05 134.13
CA MET A 367 5.15 48.11 134.83
C MET A 367 4.32 48.78 135.92
N ALA A 368 3.05 49.07 135.65
CA ALA A 368 2.13 49.61 136.66
C ALA A 368 1.90 48.63 137.82
N SER A 369 1.79 47.32 137.55
CA SER A 369 1.67 46.29 138.57
C SER A 369 2.93 46.17 139.43
N LEU A 370 4.12 46.29 138.82
CA LEU A 370 5.38 46.36 139.57
C LEU A 370 5.47 47.60 140.44
N GLU A 371 5.00 48.75 139.94
CA GLU A 371 4.99 50.01 140.69
C GLU A 371 3.97 49.98 141.82
N GLN A 372 2.79 49.38 141.59
CA GLN A 372 1.80 49.08 142.63
C GLN A 372 2.41 48.18 143.71
N GLN A 373 3.08 47.09 143.33
CA GLN A 373 3.75 46.21 144.29
C GLN A 373 4.81 46.95 145.11
N LYS A 374 5.58 47.83 144.48
CA LYS A 374 6.56 48.69 145.15
C LYS A 374 5.90 49.71 146.09
N ALA A 375 4.74 50.24 145.71
CA ALA A 375 3.95 51.13 146.57
C ALA A 375 3.35 50.37 147.77
N ASP A 376 2.80 49.18 147.55
CA ASP A 376 2.27 48.29 148.60
C ASP A 376 3.38 47.85 149.56
N GLU A 377 4.59 47.54 149.06
CA GLU A 377 5.79 47.30 149.88
C GLU A 377 6.20 48.54 150.69
N ASN A 378 6.13 49.74 150.11
CA ASN A 378 6.39 50.98 150.85
C ASN A 378 5.32 51.27 151.91
N VAL A 379 4.04 50.97 151.65
CA VAL A 379 2.96 51.08 152.65
C VAL A 379 3.19 50.06 153.77
N LEU A 380 3.59 48.83 153.46
CA LEU A 380 4.00 47.83 154.45
C LEU A 380 5.15 48.34 155.33
N ARG A 381 6.19 48.95 154.75
CA ARG A 381 7.28 49.58 155.53
C ARG A 381 6.79 50.74 156.41
N LEU A 382 5.89 51.59 155.92
CA LEU A 382 5.30 52.69 156.71
C LEU A 382 4.43 52.17 157.87
N ILE A 383 3.78 51.01 157.71
CA ILE A 383 3.03 50.34 158.78
C ILE A 383 3.99 49.71 159.81
N GLU A 384 5.16 49.22 159.37
CA GLU A 384 6.21 48.71 160.26
C GLU A 384 6.91 49.84 161.05
N ASP A 385 7.13 51.01 160.44
CA ASP A 385 7.71 52.21 161.09
C ASP A 385 6.75 52.89 162.10
N GLN A 386 5.48 52.46 162.19
CA GLN A 386 4.50 52.90 163.19
C GLN A 386 4.37 51.96 164.41
N LYS A 387 5.31 51.02 164.59
CA LYS A 387 5.50 50.24 165.82
C LYS A 387 6.71 50.75 166.59
#